data_AF-A0A9P7TBJ5-F1
#
_entry.id   AF-A0A9P7TBJ5-F1
#
_cell.length_a   1.000
_cell.length_b   1.000
_cell.length_c   1.000
_cell.angle_alpha   90.00
_cell.angle_beta   90.00
_cell.angle_gamma   90.00
#
_symmetry.space_group_name_H-M   'P 1'
#
loop_
_entity.id
_entity.type
_entity.pdbx_description
1 polymer ?
#
loop_
_entity_poly.entity_id
_entity_poly.type
_entity_poly.pdbx_seq_one_letter_code
_entity_poly.pdbx_strand_id
1 'polypeptide(L)'
;MTGITMETWVFDRSGPYSGATFNVHEEPEKFLQVLCGYLMMSDEELGLDILTEEKDGRRFVMIPMIHQSMCNGTDTTRAQSEARAIVSRATTCFAAKPIGAPEFDRVIKYSWIPSTWTPEADLLRKANEHCVKGIAKVVGDDREIARISKLRDGLVYRVLNTTQGPDTFGSILELLECLRDAVKVHRSLYMQSGILHGDISVNNIMITEPAKADGYKGVLIDLDLAKNMIEGPSESMHRIGTIEFMAVGVLRGEEHTYRHDLESFFYVLIWLCFVHGAKGQGTKPRNAPPDWSKGSSAQIAQR
;
A
#
# COMPACT_ATOMS: atom_id res chain seq x y z
N MET A 1 17.73 6.68 -14.80
CA MET A 1 19.09 7.19 -14.49
C MET A 1 19.08 8.69 -14.62
N THR A 2 19.50 9.41 -13.59
CA THR A 2 19.71 10.87 -13.63
C THR A 2 21.12 11.14 -13.16
N GLY A 3 22.01 11.53 -14.08
CA GLY A 3 23.43 11.67 -13.79
C GLY A 3 24.12 10.33 -13.51
N ILE A 4 24.95 10.28 -12.46
CA ILE A 4 25.78 9.13 -12.08
C ILE A 4 25.07 8.14 -11.15
N THR A 5 23.84 8.45 -10.72
CA THR A 5 23.10 7.65 -9.75
C THR A 5 22.00 6.84 -10.44
N MET A 6 21.89 5.58 -10.05
CA MET A 6 20.85 4.66 -10.48
C MET A 6 19.99 4.21 -9.30
N GLU A 7 18.69 4.17 -9.53
CA GLU A 7 17.66 3.66 -8.62
C GLU A 7 16.79 2.68 -9.42
N THR A 8 16.52 1.50 -8.87
CA THR A 8 15.63 0.53 -9.48
C THR A 8 14.20 0.76 -9.00
N TRP A 9 13.23 0.60 -9.89
CA TRP A 9 11.82 0.77 -9.57
C TRP A 9 11.04 -0.47 -10.00
N VAL A 10 10.13 -0.94 -9.14
CA VAL A 10 9.16 -1.99 -9.42
C VAL A 10 7.77 -1.35 -9.35
N PHE A 11 7.00 -1.52 -10.42
CA PHE A 11 5.62 -1.03 -10.48
C PHE A 11 4.68 -2.23 -10.49
N ASP A 12 3.83 -2.34 -9.48
CA ASP A 12 2.72 -3.29 -9.49
C ASP A 12 1.38 -2.57 -9.23
N ARG A 13 0.29 -3.34 -9.17
CA ARG A 13 -1.06 -2.78 -9.03
C ARG A 13 -1.36 -2.19 -7.64
N SER A 14 -0.49 -2.41 -6.66
CA SER A 14 -0.56 -1.73 -5.36
C SER A 14 0.33 -0.50 -5.27
N GLY A 15 1.17 -0.24 -6.28
CA GLY A 15 1.90 1.02 -6.40
C GLY A 15 3.32 0.87 -6.97
N PRO A 16 4.02 2.01 -7.13
CA PRO A 16 5.45 2.04 -7.41
C PRO A 16 6.27 1.84 -6.13
N TYR A 17 7.39 1.14 -6.24
CA TYR A 17 8.37 0.96 -5.18
C TYR A 17 9.76 1.12 -5.75
N SER A 18 10.66 1.72 -4.99
CA SER A 18 12.06 1.87 -5.40
C SER A 18 13.03 1.13 -4.49
N GLY A 19 14.15 0.71 -5.07
CA GLY A 19 15.29 0.15 -4.36
C GLY A 19 16.26 1.24 -3.91
N ALA A 20 17.32 0.84 -3.22
CA ALA A 20 18.39 1.77 -2.84
C ALA A 20 19.08 2.37 -4.08
N THR A 21 19.42 3.65 -4.00
CA THR A 21 20.22 4.33 -5.01
C THR A 21 21.70 3.95 -4.90
N PHE A 22 22.38 3.80 -6.04
CA PHE A 22 23.83 3.57 -6.09
C PHE A 22 24.49 4.38 -7.21
N ASN A 23 25.79 4.67 -7.08
CA ASN A 23 26.56 5.36 -8.12
C ASN A 23 27.09 4.32 -9.12
N VAL A 24 26.74 4.46 -10.40
CA VAL A 24 27.09 3.47 -11.44
C VAL A 24 28.58 3.41 -11.75
N HIS A 25 29.33 4.48 -11.46
CA HIS A 25 30.77 4.52 -11.69
C HIS A 25 31.57 3.98 -10.49
N GLU A 26 31.03 4.11 -9.29
CA GLU A 26 31.64 3.55 -8.07
C GLU A 26 31.29 2.07 -7.89
N GLU A 27 30.10 1.66 -8.33
CA GLU A 27 29.58 0.29 -8.19
C GLU A 27 29.09 -0.30 -9.54
N PRO A 28 29.96 -0.40 -10.56
CA PRO A 28 29.58 -0.88 -11.90
C PRO A 28 29.08 -2.33 -11.91
N GLU A 29 29.48 -3.16 -10.94
CA GLU A 29 29.00 -4.53 -10.81
C GLU A 29 27.51 -4.56 -10.47
N LYS A 30 27.01 -3.64 -9.62
CA LYS A 30 25.58 -3.51 -9.33
C LYS A 30 24.80 -3.09 -10.57
N PHE A 31 25.36 -2.20 -11.38
CA PHE A 31 24.77 -1.80 -12.65
C PHE A 31 24.61 -3.00 -13.59
N LEU A 32 25.67 -3.81 -13.76
CA LEU A 32 25.62 -5.04 -14.55
C LEU A 32 24.66 -6.08 -13.98
N GLN A 33 24.58 -6.22 -12.64
CA GLN A 33 23.61 -7.11 -12.00
C GLN A 33 22.17 -6.73 -12.34
N VAL A 34 21.83 -5.43 -12.36
CA VAL A 34 20.49 -5.00 -12.77
C VAL A 34 20.23 -5.35 -14.23
N LEU A 35 21.19 -5.09 -15.13
CA LEU A 35 21.04 -5.44 -16.56
C LEU A 35 20.87 -6.95 -16.77
N CYS A 36 21.71 -7.76 -16.11
CA CYS A 36 21.59 -9.21 -16.14
C CYS A 36 20.25 -9.68 -15.56
N GLY A 37 19.76 -9.04 -14.49
CA GLY A 37 18.43 -9.29 -13.94
C GLY A 37 17.35 -9.15 -15.00
N TYR A 38 17.28 -8.00 -15.68
CA TYR A 38 16.30 -7.78 -16.75
C TYR A 38 16.43 -8.75 -17.93
N LEU A 39 17.65 -9.17 -18.28
CA LEU A 39 17.90 -10.13 -19.37
C LEU A 39 17.50 -11.56 -19.02
N MET A 40 17.51 -11.92 -17.73
CA MET A 40 17.21 -13.27 -17.25
C MET A 40 15.77 -13.42 -16.76
N MET A 41 15.04 -12.31 -16.58
CA MET A 41 13.62 -12.32 -16.20
C MET A 41 12.78 -12.98 -17.29
N SER A 42 11.85 -13.81 -16.85
CA SER A 42 10.76 -14.34 -17.67
C SER A 42 9.73 -13.25 -18.00
N ASP A 43 8.86 -13.52 -18.99
CA ASP A 43 7.74 -12.64 -19.35
C ASP A 43 6.84 -12.33 -18.14
N GLU A 44 6.64 -13.31 -17.24
CA GLU A 44 5.90 -13.12 -15.98
C GLU A 44 6.60 -12.12 -15.05
N GLU A 45 7.92 -12.26 -14.85
CA GLU A 45 8.72 -11.38 -13.99
C GLU A 45 8.87 -9.97 -14.56
N LEU A 46 8.84 -9.83 -15.89
CA LEU A 46 8.78 -8.55 -16.59
C LEU A 46 7.39 -7.89 -16.52
N GLY A 47 6.38 -8.59 -15.99
CA GLY A 47 5.00 -8.11 -15.90
C GLY A 47 4.28 -8.09 -17.25
N LEU A 48 4.72 -8.90 -18.22
CA LEU A 48 4.03 -9.08 -19.50
C LEU A 48 2.78 -9.95 -19.33
N ASP A 49 1.83 -9.82 -20.27
CA ASP A 49 0.58 -10.57 -20.24
C ASP A 49 0.83 -12.06 -20.56
N ILE A 50 0.75 -12.90 -19.54
CA ILE A 50 0.90 -14.36 -19.63
C ILE A 50 -0.43 -15.10 -19.92
N LEU A 51 -1.56 -14.39 -19.95
CA LEU A 51 -2.89 -15.00 -20.05
C LEU A 51 -3.41 -15.03 -21.48
N THR A 52 -2.82 -14.22 -22.37
CA THR A 52 -3.19 -14.15 -23.77
C THR A 52 -2.09 -14.72 -24.66
N GLU A 53 -2.48 -15.62 -25.55
CA GLU A 53 -1.60 -16.13 -26.61
C GLU A 53 -2.11 -15.64 -27.96
N GLU A 54 -1.21 -15.20 -28.85
CA GLU A 54 -1.54 -14.89 -30.24
C GLU A 54 -0.97 -15.96 -31.16
N LYS A 55 -1.84 -16.64 -31.92
CA LYS A 55 -1.45 -17.66 -32.88
C LYS A 55 -2.27 -17.51 -34.16
N ASP A 56 -1.59 -17.48 -35.30
CA ASP A 56 -2.20 -17.33 -36.64
C ASP A 56 -3.15 -16.11 -36.76
N GLY A 57 -2.80 -15.00 -36.11
CA GLY A 57 -3.60 -13.76 -36.09
C GLY A 57 -4.86 -13.83 -35.23
N ARG A 58 -5.02 -14.89 -34.43
CA ARG A 58 -6.12 -15.05 -33.46
C ARG A 58 -5.56 -15.01 -32.04
N ARG A 59 -6.33 -14.39 -31.14
CA ARG A 59 -5.97 -14.32 -29.72
C ARG A 59 -6.79 -15.30 -28.90
N PHE A 60 -6.08 -16.02 -28.06
CA PHE A 60 -6.61 -17.00 -27.15
C PHE A 60 -6.38 -16.54 -25.75
N VAL A 61 -7.39 -16.70 -24.92
CA VAL A 61 -7.23 -16.57 -23.48
C VAL A 61 -7.11 -17.97 -22.90
N MET A 62 -6.01 -18.21 -22.18
CA MET A 62 -5.77 -19.47 -21.49
C MET A 62 -6.45 -19.43 -20.12
N ILE A 63 -7.47 -20.25 -19.94
CA ILE A 63 -8.18 -20.40 -18.65
C ILE A 63 -7.67 -21.70 -18.00
N PRO A 64 -6.86 -21.64 -16.93
CA PRO A 64 -6.46 -22.82 -16.20
C PRO A 64 -7.69 -23.44 -15.51
N MET A 65 -8.19 -24.56 -16.03
CA MET A 65 -9.26 -25.33 -15.38
C MET A 65 -8.63 -26.28 -14.37
N ILE A 66 -8.55 -25.86 -13.10
CA ILE A 66 -7.88 -26.64 -12.03
C ILE A 66 -8.56 -28.00 -11.74
N HIS A 67 -9.75 -28.29 -12.30
CA HIS A 67 -10.47 -29.54 -12.02
C HIS A 67 -10.79 -30.47 -13.20
N GLN A 68 -10.38 -30.16 -14.43
CA GLN A 68 -10.39 -31.14 -15.52
C GLN A 68 -9.14 -30.93 -16.37
N SER A 69 -8.39 -32.01 -16.55
CA SER A 69 -7.19 -32.08 -17.39
C SER A 69 -7.53 -31.86 -18.86
N MET A 70 -7.80 -30.61 -19.24
CA MET A 70 -7.81 -30.08 -20.61
C MET A 70 -7.94 -28.56 -20.58
N CYS A 71 -6.94 -27.87 -21.14
CA CYS A 71 -7.01 -26.42 -21.41
C CYS A 71 -7.91 -26.21 -22.63
N ASN A 72 -9.18 -25.86 -22.44
CA ASN A 72 -10.02 -25.43 -23.54
C ASN A 72 -9.75 -23.93 -23.79
N GLY A 73 -8.91 -23.62 -24.77
CA GLY A 73 -8.72 -22.24 -25.22
C GLY A 73 -10.06 -21.62 -25.65
N THR A 74 -10.19 -20.31 -25.48
CA THR A 74 -11.35 -19.55 -25.98
C THR A 74 -10.89 -18.51 -26.98
N ASP A 75 -11.59 -18.41 -28.11
CA ASP A 75 -11.35 -17.35 -29.10
C ASP A 75 -11.79 -16.03 -28.47
N THR A 76 -10.93 -15.02 -28.50
CA THR A 76 -11.22 -13.71 -27.92
C THR A 76 -10.96 -12.56 -28.89
N THR A 77 -11.70 -11.47 -28.72
CA THR A 77 -11.43 -10.22 -29.43
C THR A 77 -10.29 -9.45 -28.77
N ARG A 78 -9.90 -8.31 -29.35
CA ARG A 78 -9.17 -7.27 -28.60
C ARG A 78 -9.98 -6.87 -27.35
N ALA A 79 -9.29 -6.43 -26.28
CA ALA A 79 -9.93 -5.95 -25.07
C ALA A 79 -10.98 -4.88 -25.41
N GLN A 80 -12.21 -5.10 -24.96
CA GLN A 80 -13.33 -4.20 -25.23
C GLN A 80 -13.36 -3.04 -24.24
N SER A 81 -12.82 -3.26 -23.04
CA SER A 81 -12.61 -2.24 -22.02
C SER A 81 -11.30 -2.54 -21.28
N GLU A 82 -10.45 -1.53 -21.16
CA GLU A 82 -9.19 -1.60 -20.43
C GLU A 82 -9.02 -0.30 -19.62
N ALA A 83 -8.79 -0.44 -18.32
CA ALA A 83 -8.48 0.71 -17.48
C ALA A 83 -7.02 1.14 -17.73
N ARG A 84 -6.82 2.29 -18.37
CA ARG A 84 -5.51 2.90 -18.66
C ARG A 84 -4.92 3.64 -17.45
N ALA A 85 -4.91 3.00 -16.29
CA ALA A 85 -4.35 3.54 -15.06
C ALA A 85 -3.33 2.56 -14.47
N ILE A 86 -2.19 3.10 -14.01
CA ILE A 86 -1.12 2.32 -13.37
C ILE A 86 -1.65 1.63 -12.11
N VAL A 87 -2.36 2.38 -11.26
CA VAL A 87 -3.02 1.89 -10.04
C VAL A 87 -4.54 1.89 -10.23
N SER A 88 -5.12 0.71 -10.43
CA SER A 88 -6.59 0.49 -10.48
C SER A 88 -6.91 -1.00 -10.35
N ARG A 89 -8.19 -1.38 -10.31
CA ARG A 89 -8.62 -2.79 -10.43
C ARG A 89 -8.21 -3.45 -11.76
N ALA A 90 -7.70 -2.67 -12.72
CA ALA A 90 -7.31 -3.10 -14.06
C ALA A 90 -8.33 -4.05 -14.70
N THR A 91 -9.61 -3.65 -14.60
CA THR A 91 -10.69 -4.48 -15.11
C THR A 91 -10.59 -4.56 -16.63
N THR A 92 -10.32 -5.76 -17.12
CA THR A 92 -10.20 -6.02 -18.56
C THR A 92 -11.26 -7.03 -18.97
N CYS A 93 -12.03 -6.67 -20.00
CA CYS A 93 -13.09 -7.52 -20.53
C CYS A 93 -12.81 -7.87 -22.00
N PHE A 94 -12.97 -9.15 -22.32
CA PHE A 94 -12.86 -9.69 -23.68
C PHE A 94 -14.19 -10.30 -24.09
N ALA A 95 -14.69 -9.99 -25.28
CA ALA A 95 -15.71 -10.83 -25.88
C ALA A 95 -15.06 -12.17 -26.24
N ALA A 96 -15.72 -13.25 -25.83
CA ALA A 96 -15.19 -14.60 -25.93
C ALA A 96 -16.22 -15.53 -26.58
N LYS A 97 -15.69 -16.57 -27.22
CA LYS A 97 -16.49 -17.69 -27.72
C LYS A 97 -15.74 -19.02 -27.55
N PRO A 98 -16.45 -20.14 -27.41
CA PRO A 98 -15.84 -21.45 -27.57
C PRO A 98 -15.16 -21.57 -28.95
N ILE A 99 -14.02 -22.26 -29.03
CA ILE A 99 -13.33 -22.50 -30.31
C ILE A 99 -14.30 -23.18 -31.29
N GLY A 100 -14.41 -22.63 -32.49
CA GLY A 100 -15.29 -23.13 -33.54
C GLY A 100 -16.74 -22.64 -33.46
N ALA A 101 -17.13 -21.90 -32.42
CA ALA A 101 -18.47 -21.30 -32.35
C ALA A 101 -18.63 -20.16 -33.37
N PRO A 102 -19.85 -19.95 -33.90
CA PRO A 102 -20.10 -18.93 -34.93
C PRO A 102 -20.10 -17.51 -34.37
N GLU A 103 -20.49 -17.32 -33.10
CA GLU A 103 -20.70 -16.00 -32.49
C GLU A 103 -20.00 -15.84 -31.14
N PHE A 104 -19.73 -14.59 -30.76
CA PHE A 104 -19.22 -14.21 -29.45
C PHE A 104 -20.39 -14.02 -28.48
N ASP A 105 -20.62 -15.02 -27.65
CA ASP A 105 -21.76 -15.10 -26.72
C ASP A 105 -21.34 -14.92 -25.25
N ARG A 106 -20.04 -14.79 -24.96
CA ARG A 106 -19.49 -14.72 -23.60
C ARG A 106 -18.60 -13.50 -23.41
N VAL A 107 -18.38 -13.16 -22.15
CA VAL A 107 -17.38 -12.17 -21.73
C VAL A 107 -16.44 -12.83 -20.73
N ILE A 108 -15.14 -12.74 -21.00
CA ILE A 108 -14.10 -13.06 -20.02
C ILE A 108 -13.70 -11.75 -19.35
N LYS A 109 -13.67 -11.75 -18.03
CA LYS A 109 -13.37 -10.56 -17.23
C LYS A 109 -12.28 -10.87 -16.22
N TYR A 110 -11.25 -10.04 -16.23
CA TYR A 110 -10.17 -10.03 -15.25
C TYR A 110 -10.26 -8.78 -14.40
N SER A 111 -9.93 -8.90 -13.12
CA SER A 111 -9.79 -7.76 -12.23
C SER A 111 -8.92 -8.10 -11.03
N TRP A 112 -8.07 -7.16 -10.65
CA TRP A 112 -7.45 -7.16 -9.33
C TRP A 112 -8.47 -6.74 -8.29
N ILE A 113 -8.64 -7.55 -7.27
CA ILE A 113 -9.49 -7.26 -6.12
C ILE A 113 -8.69 -7.43 -4.82
N PRO A 114 -8.95 -6.61 -3.78
CA PRO A 114 -8.43 -6.90 -2.46
C PRO A 114 -8.89 -8.28 -1.98
N SER A 115 -8.02 -9.01 -1.30
CA SER A 115 -8.35 -10.33 -0.74
C SER A 115 -9.49 -10.31 0.28
N THR A 116 -9.79 -9.13 0.84
CA THR A 116 -10.89 -8.91 1.79
C THR A 116 -12.23 -8.66 1.13
N TRP A 117 -12.28 -8.40 -0.19
CA TRP A 117 -13.51 -8.08 -0.90
C TRP A 117 -14.21 -9.35 -1.38
N THR A 118 -15.54 -9.33 -1.36
CA THR A 118 -16.34 -10.40 -1.97
C THR A 118 -16.16 -10.35 -3.49
N PRO A 119 -15.73 -11.45 -4.14
CA PRO A 119 -15.59 -11.50 -5.58
C PRO A 119 -16.91 -11.24 -6.31
N GLU A 120 -16.85 -10.53 -7.44
CA GLU A 120 -18.04 -10.21 -8.25
C GLU A 120 -18.77 -11.47 -8.73
N ALA A 121 -18.05 -12.55 -9.03
CA ALA A 121 -18.64 -13.83 -9.42
C ALA A 121 -19.60 -14.39 -8.35
N ASP A 122 -19.29 -14.20 -7.07
CA ASP A 122 -20.14 -14.68 -5.97
C ASP A 122 -21.40 -13.80 -5.83
N LEU A 123 -21.27 -12.49 -6.05
CA LEU A 123 -22.43 -11.58 -6.10
C LEU A 123 -23.35 -11.89 -7.27
N LEU A 124 -22.79 -12.19 -8.45
CA LEU A 124 -23.55 -12.58 -9.63
C LEU A 124 -24.27 -13.92 -9.43
N ARG A 125 -23.59 -14.94 -8.86
CA ARG A 125 -24.22 -16.22 -8.51
C ARG A 125 -25.39 -16.03 -7.57
N LYS A 126 -25.19 -15.27 -6.49
CA LYS A 126 -26.26 -14.96 -5.53
C LYS A 126 -27.44 -14.28 -6.23
N ALA A 127 -27.19 -13.33 -7.12
CA ALA A 127 -28.26 -12.66 -7.86
C ALA A 127 -28.95 -13.59 -8.89
N ASN A 128 -28.21 -14.53 -9.50
CA ASN A 128 -28.78 -15.56 -10.37
C ASN A 128 -29.68 -16.54 -9.59
N GLU A 129 -29.28 -16.95 -8.38
CA GLU A 129 -30.08 -17.80 -7.46
C GLU A 129 -31.42 -17.16 -7.08
N HIS A 130 -31.43 -15.83 -6.94
CA HIS A 130 -32.65 -15.06 -6.65
C HIS A 130 -33.44 -14.70 -7.92
N CYS A 131 -33.11 -15.30 -9.07
CA CYS A 131 -33.79 -15.10 -10.35
C CYS A 131 -33.92 -13.62 -10.78
N VAL A 132 -32.93 -12.79 -10.41
CA VAL A 132 -32.89 -11.37 -10.83
C VAL A 132 -32.76 -11.30 -12.35
N LYS A 133 -33.60 -10.50 -13.00
CA LYS A 133 -33.61 -10.32 -14.46
C LYS A 133 -32.58 -9.27 -14.89
N GLY A 134 -31.99 -9.45 -16.08
CA GLY A 134 -31.09 -8.46 -16.70
C GLY A 134 -29.64 -8.49 -16.23
N ILE A 135 -29.22 -9.52 -15.49
CA ILE A 135 -27.84 -9.69 -15.01
C ILE A 135 -27.12 -10.81 -15.77
N ALA A 136 -25.79 -10.71 -15.84
CA ALA A 136 -24.95 -11.75 -16.43
C ALA A 136 -25.03 -13.07 -15.64
N LYS A 137 -24.84 -14.19 -16.34
CA LYS A 137 -24.72 -15.53 -15.73
C LYS A 137 -23.26 -15.93 -15.66
N VAL A 138 -22.82 -16.40 -14.50
CA VAL A 138 -21.44 -16.92 -14.33
C VAL A 138 -21.37 -18.32 -14.95
N VAL A 139 -20.52 -18.47 -15.98
CA VAL A 139 -20.27 -19.78 -16.65
C VAL A 139 -19.08 -20.51 -16.02
N GLY A 140 -18.13 -19.76 -15.46
CA GLY A 140 -16.98 -20.26 -14.71
C GLY A 140 -16.17 -19.09 -14.17
N ASP A 141 -15.38 -19.35 -13.14
CA ASP A 141 -14.42 -18.41 -12.55
C ASP A 141 -13.19 -19.16 -12.03
N ASP A 142 -12.02 -18.55 -12.18
CA ASP A 142 -10.85 -18.89 -11.38
C ASP A 142 -10.68 -17.79 -10.33
N ARG A 143 -10.58 -18.18 -9.07
CA ARG A 143 -10.51 -17.25 -7.95
C ARG A 143 -9.15 -16.62 -7.82
N GLU A 144 -8.10 -17.22 -8.38
CA GLU A 144 -6.76 -16.73 -8.18
C GLU A 144 -5.78 -17.13 -9.26
N ILE A 145 -5.62 -16.21 -10.20
CA ILE A 145 -4.63 -16.31 -11.28
C ILE A 145 -3.24 -15.91 -10.76
N ALA A 146 -3.17 -14.84 -9.95
CA ALA A 146 -1.94 -14.35 -9.33
C ALA A 146 -2.25 -13.61 -8.02
N ARG A 147 -1.29 -13.63 -7.08
CA ARG A 147 -1.30 -12.81 -5.86
C ARG A 147 -0.11 -11.86 -5.87
N ILE A 148 -0.35 -10.59 -5.52
CA ILE A 148 0.72 -9.61 -5.32
C ILE A 148 1.74 -10.13 -4.30
N SER A 149 1.29 -10.76 -3.20
CA SER A 149 2.21 -11.34 -2.20
C SER A 149 3.13 -12.43 -2.76
N LYS A 150 2.70 -13.17 -3.80
CA LYS A 150 3.50 -14.19 -4.46
C LYS A 150 4.45 -13.59 -5.50
N LEU A 151 4.00 -12.59 -6.26
CA LEU A 151 4.85 -11.81 -7.16
C LEU A 151 5.97 -11.07 -6.42
N ARG A 152 5.76 -10.84 -5.12
CA ARG A 152 6.68 -10.16 -4.20
C ARG A 152 7.57 -11.10 -3.39
N ASP A 153 7.41 -12.41 -3.57
CA ASP A 153 8.18 -13.38 -2.80
C ASP A 153 9.67 -13.28 -3.14
N GLY A 154 10.54 -13.38 -2.13
CA GLY A 154 11.99 -13.21 -2.29
C GLY A 154 12.48 -11.76 -2.47
N LEU A 155 11.60 -10.77 -2.67
CA LEU A 155 12.01 -9.37 -2.61
C LEU A 155 12.30 -9.01 -1.15
N VAL A 156 13.57 -8.74 -0.84
CA VAL A 156 14.00 -8.23 0.45
C VAL A 156 13.69 -6.75 0.49
N TYR A 157 12.50 -6.41 0.97
CA TYR A 157 12.17 -5.03 1.22
C TYR A 157 13.05 -4.50 2.34
N ARG A 158 13.78 -3.43 2.04
CA ARG A 158 14.10 -2.44 3.06
C ARG A 158 12.91 -1.47 3.20
N VAL A 159 11.70 -2.01 3.42
CA VAL A 159 10.89 -1.40 4.47
C VAL A 159 11.82 -1.50 5.67
N LEU A 160 11.99 -0.43 6.46
CA LEU A 160 12.51 -0.64 7.81
C LEU A 160 11.81 -1.91 8.33
N ASN A 161 12.53 -2.89 8.89
CA ASN A 161 11.89 -4.08 9.46
C ASN A 161 11.14 -3.63 10.74
N THR A 162 10.13 -2.80 10.53
CA THR A 162 9.17 -2.16 11.40
C THR A 162 7.94 -3.02 11.26
N THR A 163 7.89 -4.06 12.08
CA THR A 163 6.96 -5.15 11.85
C THR A 163 5.55 -4.78 12.27
N GLN A 164 5.37 -3.75 13.11
CA GLN A 164 4.07 -3.42 13.71
C GLN A 164 3.99 -1.96 14.20
N GLY A 165 2.79 -1.38 14.20
CA GLY A 165 2.51 -0.07 14.80
C GLY A 165 2.56 -0.11 16.33
N PRO A 166 2.56 1.04 17.03
CA PRO A 166 2.62 1.11 18.49
C PRO A 166 1.34 0.60 19.17
N ASP A 167 0.28 0.29 18.42
CA ASP A 167 -0.97 -0.31 18.89
C ASP A 167 -0.87 -1.83 19.14
N THR A 168 0.18 -2.47 18.63
CA THR A 168 0.43 -3.91 18.81
C THR A 168 1.43 -4.23 19.91
N PHE A 169 1.74 -3.26 20.79
CA PHE A 169 2.68 -3.47 21.90
C PHE A 169 2.28 -4.66 22.80
N GLY A 170 3.26 -5.47 23.17
CA GLY A 170 3.12 -6.58 24.13
C GLY A 170 3.31 -6.16 25.58
N SER A 171 3.88 -4.98 25.85
CA SER A 171 4.01 -4.44 27.21
C SER A 171 4.10 -2.91 27.24
N ILE A 172 3.72 -2.29 28.37
CA ILE A 172 3.89 -0.84 28.57
C ILE A 172 5.35 -0.42 28.39
N LEU A 173 6.30 -1.26 28.82
CA LEU A 173 7.72 -0.97 28.65
C LEU A 173 8.09 -0.85 27.18
N GLU A 174 7.64 -1.79 26.34
CA GLU A 174 7.87 -1.77 24.90
C GLU A 174 7.27 -0.53 24.23
N LEU A 175 6.03 -0.16 24.61
CA LEU A 175 5.39 1.06 24.12
C LEU A 175 6.19 2.32 24.50
N LEU A 176 6.61 2.43 25.76
CA LEU A 176 7.38 3.58 26.23
C LEU A 176 8.77 3.65 25.58
N GLU A 177 9.41 2.50 25.34
CA GLU A 177 10.68 2.44 24.64
C GLU A 177 10.55 2.84 23.17
N CYS A 178 9.50 2.39 22.48
CA CYS A 178 9.16 2.79 21.12
C CYS A 178 8.94 4.32 21.03
N LEU A 179 8.05 4.88 21.86
CA LEU A 179 7.76 6.31 21.85
C LEU A 179 8.98 7.17 22.21
N ARG A 180 9.76 6.75 23.21
CA ARG A 180 11.02 7.42 23.57
C ARG A 180 11.98 7.49 22.38
N ASP A 181 12.12 6.39 21.66
CA ASP A 181 13.05 6.29 20.53
C ASP A 181 12.52 7.06 19.31
N ALA A 182 11.21 7.04 19.04
CA ALA A 182 10.58 7.88 18.03
C ALA A 182 10.76 9.38 18.32
N VAL A 183 10.67 9.82 19.58
CA VAL A 183 10.96 11.21 19.98
C VAL A 183 12.45 11.56 19.79
N LYS A 184 13.37 10.62 19.99
CA LYS A 184 14.80 10.85 19.67
C LYS A 184 15.02 10.99 18.17
N VAL A 185 14.37 10.16 17.36
CA VAL A 185 14.39 10.25 15.88
C VAL A 185 13.84 11.61 15.44
N HIS A 186 12.69 12.01 15.96
CA HIS A 186 12.09 13.33 15.73
C HIS A 186 13.04 14.49 16.06
N ARG A 187 13.69 14.43 17.23
CA ARG A 187 14.68 15.43 17.64
C ARG A 187 15.86 15.49 16.67
N SER A 188 16.37 14.34 16.23
CA SER A 188 17.47 14.28 15.27
C SER A 188 17.06 14.80 13.89
N LEU A 189 15.87 14.45 13.43
CA LEU A 189 15.29 14.95 12.17
C LEU A 189 15.21 16.48 12.15
N TYR A 190 14.78 17.09 13.26
CA TYR A 190 14.74 18.54 13.40
C TYR A 190 16.14 19.17 13.55
N MET A 191 16.96 18.66 14.47
CA MET A 191 18.23 19.30 14.83
C MET A 191 19.34 19.11 13.78
N GLN A 192 19.34 17.99 13.07
CA GLN A 192 20.40 17.64 12.12
C GLN A 192 20.02 17.96 10.67
N SER A 193 18.73 17.86 10.34
CA SER A 193 18.24 18.04 8.97
C SER A 193 17.33 19.26 8.82
N GLY A 194 16.94 19.93 9.91
CA GLY A 194 16.00 21.05 9.84
C GLY A 194 14.61 20.64 9.35
N ILE A 195 14.23 19.37 9.51
CA ILE A 195 12.95 18.85 9.02
C ILE A 195 11.98 18.74 10.19
N LEU A 196 10.79 19.31 10.00
CA LEU A 196 9.63 19.14 10.87
C LEU A 196 8.73 18.06 10.27
N HIS A 197 8.24 17.11 11.06
CA HIS A 197 7.50 15.97 10.52
C HIS A 197 6.08 16.33 10.09
N GLY A 198 5.35 17.12 10.88
CA GLY A 198 4.03 17.66 10.50
C GLY A 198 2.83 16.69 10.65
N ASP A 199 3.07 15.38 10.77
CA ASP A 199 2.01 14.36 10.86
C ASP A 199 2.38 13.21 11.81
N ILE A 200 2.63 13.54 13.08
CA ILE A 200 2.84 12.52 14.10
C ILE A 200 1.49 11.84 14.43
N SER A 201 1.39 10.55 14.10
CA SER A 201 0.19 9.74 14.32
C SER A 201 0.55 8.30 14.71
N VAL A 202 -0.43 7.52 15.19
CA VAL A 202 -0.24 6.08 15.46
C VAL A 202 0.24 5.32 14.22
N ASN A 203 -0.16 5.76 13.02
CA ASN A 203 0.18 5.09 11.77
C ASN A 203 1.61 5.40 11.28
N ASN A 204 2.20 6.50 11.76
CA ASN A 204 3.50 7.01 11.33
C ASN A 204 4.62 6.73 12.34
N ILE A 205 4.29 6.01 13.43
CA ILE A 205 5.24 5.48 14.40
C ILE A 205 5.26 3.97 14.25
N MET A 206 6.43 3.36 14.37
CA MET A 206 6.56 1.91 14.27
C MET A 206 7.43 1.33 15.37
N ILE A 207 7.06 0.16 15.89
CA ILE A 207 7.90 -0.67 16.75
C ILE A 207 8.93 -1.40 15.89
N THR A 208 10.18 -1.43 16.35
CA THR A 208 11.31 -2.03 15.63
C THR A 208 12.08 -3.04 16.45
N GLU A 209 12.70 -3.99 15.76
CA GLU A 209 13.80 -4.77 16.32
C GLU A 209 15.08 -3.93 16.32
N PRO A 210 15.71 -3.63 17.48
CA PRO A 210 16.88 -2.75 17.56
C PRO A 210 18.05 -3.15 16.67
N ALA A 211 18.28 -4.44 16.49
CA ALA A 211 19.33 -4.97 15.63
C ALA A 211 19.17 -4.58 14.15
N LYS A 212 17.96 -4.18 13.74
CA LYS A 212 17.60 -3.84 12.36
C LYS A 212 17.32 -2.34 12.16
N ALA A 213 17.40 -1.55 13.23
CA ALA A 213 17.03 -0.13 13.24
C ALA A 213 18.03 0.70 14.05
N ASP A 214 19.33 0.49 13.85
CA ASP A 214 20.42 1.25 14.49
C ASP A 214 20.33 1.35 16.02
N GLY A 215 19.79 0.31 16.66
CA GLY A 215 19.58 0.26 18.11
C GLY A 215 18.28 0.91 18.59
N TYR A 216 17.47 1.50 17.72
CA TYR A 216 16.19 2.10 18.06
C TYR A 216 15.07 1.05 18.15
N LYS A 217 14.22 1.19 19.17
CA LYS A 217 13.00 0.38 19.38
C LYS A 217 11.74 1.03 18.80
N GLY A 218 11.85 2.27 18.34
CA GLY A 218 10.80 2.98 17.64
C GLY A 218 11.37 3.98 16.64
N VAL A 219 10.72 4.08 15.49
CA VAL A 219 11.11 4.96 14.38
C VAL A 219 9.89 5.69 13.82
N LEU A 220 10.16 6.81 13.16
CA LEU A 220 9.17 7.56 12.40
C LEU A 220 9.24 7.18 10.92
N ILE A 221 8.07 7.13 10.30
CA ILE A 221 7.88 6.91 8.87
C ILE A 221 6.97 7.99 8.30
N ASP A 222 6.87 8.07 6.98
CA ASP A 222 5.99 8.98 6.25
C ASP A 222 6.32 10.48 6.48
N LEU A 223 7.14 11.02 5.57
CA LEU A 223 7.55 12.42 5.57
C LEU A 223 6.81 13.24 4.50
N ASP A 224 5.70 12.75 3.96
CA ASP A 224 4.99 13.40 2.84
C ASP A 224 4.43 14.79 3.23
N LEU A 225 4.15 15.01 4.52
CA LEU A 225 3.71 16.29 5.09
C LEU A 225 4.83 17.05 5.82
N ALA A 226 6.07 16.58 5.71
CA ALA A 226 7.19 17.18 6.40
C ALA A 226 7.57 18.55 5.81
N LYS A 227 7.92 19.51 6.67
CA LYS A 227 8.37 20.85 6.28
C LYS A 227 9.88 20.97 6.46
N ASN A 228 10.58 21.28 5.38
CA ASN A 228 11.98 21.70 5.44
C ASN A 228 12.06 23.14 5.96
N MET A 229 12.74 23.36 7.09
CA MET A 229 12.87 24.66 7.74
C MET A 229 14.11 25.43 7.27
N ILE A 230 15.00 24.79 6.50
CA ILE A 230 16.24 25.37 5.97
C ILE A 230 15.97 26.01 4.60
N GLU A 231 15.15 25.36 3.78
CA GLU A 231 14.64 25.93 2.55
C GLU A 231 13.48 26.89 2.91
N GLY A 232 13.45 28.08 2.29
CA GLY A 232 12.47 29.13 2.59
C GLY A 232 11.00 28.67 2.46
N PRO A 233 10.02 29.50 2.85
CA PRO A 233 8.65 29.07 3.07
C PRO A 233 8.10 28.29 1.87
N SER A 234 7.93 26.98 2.04
CA SER A 234 7.05 26.21 1.16
C SER A 234 5.64 26.77 1.30
N GLU A 235 4.92 26.84 0.19
CA GLU A 235 3.56 27.37 0.11
C GLU A 235 2.72 26.87 1.28
N SER A 236 1.96 27.79 1.89
CA SER A 236 1.14 27.56 3.06
C SER A 236 0.26 26.32 2.92
N MET A 237 0.68 25.19 3.48
CA MET A 237 -0.17 24.01 3.63
C MET A 237 -1.25 24.35 4.65
N HIS A 238 -2.42 24.69 4.13
CA HIS A 238 -3.64 24.79 4.91
C HIS A 238 -3.96 23.44 5.55
N ARG A 239 -3.68 23.32 6.85
CA ARG A 239 -4.37 22.41 7.79
C ARG A 239 -4.40 20.94 7.33
N ILE A 240 -3.23 20.38 7.02
CA ILE A 240 -3.07 18.96 6.61
C ILE A 240 -2.39 18.21 7.76
N GLY A 241 -2.95 17.05 8.14
CA GLY A 241 -2.47 16.19 9.22
C GLY A 241 -3.61 15.38 9.83
N THR A 242 -3.28 14.35 10.61
CA THR A 242 -4.28 13.49 11.26
C THR A 242 -4.96 14.23 12.41
N ILE A 243 -6.21 14.66 12.21
CA ILE A 243 -6.97 15.58 13.09
C ILE A 243 -7.02 15.07 14.55
N GLU A 244 -7.09 13.75 14.72
CA GLU A 244 -7.09 13.04 16.01
C GLU A 244 -5.85 13.31 16.86
N PHE A 245 -4.72 13.65 16.23
CA PHE A 245 -3.43 13.82 16.89
C PHE A 245 -2.85 15.22 16.68
N MET A 246 -3.57 16.12 16.00
CA MET A 246 -3.10 17.45 15.69
C MET A 246 -3.07 18.33 16.95
N ALA A 247 -1.97 19.07 17.15
CA ALA A 247 -1.83 20.02 18.24
C ALA A 247 -2.94 21.10 18.22
N VAL A 248 -3.38 21.54 19.40
CA VAL A 248 -4.46 22.54 19.55
C VAL A 248 -4.09 23.86 18.87
N GLY A 249 -2.83 24.29 18.97
CA GLY A 249 -2.35 25.49 18.27
C GLY A 249 -2.48 25.36 16.75
N VAL A 250 -2.10 24.21 16.19
CA VAL A 250 -2.22 23.93 14.74
C VAL A 250 -3.68 23.89 14.30
N LEU A 251 -4.57 23.30 15.11
CA LEU A 251 -6.02 23.32 14.85
C LEU A 251 -6.61 24.75 14.85
N ARG A 252 -6.02 25.66 15.62
CA ARG A 252 -6.37 27.10 15.67
C ARG A 252 -5.72 27.93 14.56
N GLY A 253 -4.87 27.31 13.74
CA GLY A 253 -4.18 27.97 12.63
C GLY A 253 -2.85 28.62 13.01
N GLU A 254 -2.28 28.27 14.15
CA GLU A 254 -0.90 28.66 14.50
C GLU A 254 0.10 27.98 13.56
N GLU A 255 1.25 28.61 13.34
CA GLU A 255 2.31 27.99 12.54
C GLU A 255 2.83 26.72 13.22
N HIS A 256 2.93 25.63 12.46
CA HIS A 256 3.41 24.36 12.97
C HIS A 256 4.88 24.48 13.42
N THR A 257 5.17 24.06 14.65
CA THR A 257 6.52 24.08 15.21
C THR A 257 6.87 22.71 15.78
N TYR A 258 8.15 22.49 16.09
CA TYR A 258 8.62 21.27 16.74
C TYR A 258 7.82 20.91 18.01
N ARG A 259 7.33 21.91 18.76
CA ARG A 259 6.51 21.69 19.96
C ARG A 259 5.15 21.06 19.64
N HIS A 260 4.58 21.38 18.49
CA HIS A 260 3.31 20.83 18.04
C HIS A 260 3.43 19.32 17.72
N ASP A 261 4.53 18.89 17.11
CA ASP A 261 4.80 17.45 16.93
C ASP A 261 4.94 16.73 18.29
N LEU A 262 5.56 17.36 19.30
CA LEU A 262 5.66 16.80 20.65
C LEU A 262 4.30 16.68 21.35
N GLU A 263 3.40 17.64 21.12
CA GLU A 263 2.02 17.56 21.59
C GLU A 263 1.27 16.39 20.92
N SER A 264 1.49 16.18 19.63
CA SER A 264 0.95 15.03 18.90
C SER A 264 1.43 13.68 19.46
N PHE A 265 2.71 13.54 19.85
CA PHE A 265 3.20 12.35 20.55
C PHE A 265 2.45 12.08 21.85
N PHE A 266 2.09 13.12 22.59
CA PHE A 266 1.29 13.00 23.81
C PHE A 266 -0.13 12.51 23.51
N TYR A 267 -0.75 13.00 22.43
CA TYR A 267 -2.06 12.51 21.99
C TYR A 267 -2.03 11.06 21.51
N VAL A 268 -0.97 10.65 20.82
CA VAL A 268 -0.74 9.23 20.48
C VAL A 268 -0.69 8.37 21.73
N LEU A 269 0.05 8.79 22.77
CA LEU A 269 0.11 8.05 24.04
C LEU A 269 -1.26 7.94 24.71
N ILE A 270 -2.01 9.05 24.81
CA ILE A 270 -3.35 9.05 25.40
C ILE A 270 -4.28 8.11 24.64
N TRP A 271 -4.26 8.19 23.31
CA TRP A 271 -5.07 7.34 22.44
C TRP A 271 -4.80 5.86 22.68
N LEU A 272 -3.53 5.45 22.69
CA LEU A 272 -3.13 4.07 22.92
C LEU A 272 -3.52 3.59 24.32
N CYS A 273 -3.34 4.43 25.35
CA CYS A 273 -3.80 4.12 26.71
C CYS A 273 -5.33 3.94 26.78
N PHE A 274 -6.09 4.74 26.03
CA PHE A 274 -7.55 4.67 26.03
C PHE A 274 -8.05 3.41 25.30
N VAL A 275 -7.52 3.16 24.11
CA VAL A 275 -7.97 2.08 23.22
C VAL A 275 -7.51 0.71 23.70
N HIS A 276 -6.27 0.57 24.17
CA HIS A 276 -5.65 -0.72 24.49
C HIS A 276 -5.42 -0.97 25.98
N GLY A 277 -5.51 0.07 26.82
CA GLY A 277 -5.25 -0.06 28.26
C GLY A 277 -3.83 -0.56 28.59
N ALA A 278 -3.64 -1.04 29.82
CA ALA A 278 -2.32 -1.41 30.35
C ALA A 278 -1.74 -2.73 29.78
N LYS A 279 -2.53 -3.53 29.07
CA LYS A 279 -2.15 -4.89 28.65
C LYS A 279 -1.77 -5.01 27.17
N GLY A 280 -2.05 -4.01 26.33
CA GLY A 280 -1.74 -4.07 24.90
C GLY A 280 -2.46 -5.22 24.19
N GLN A 281 -1.71 -6.02 23.41
CA GLN A 281 -2.22 -7.19 22.67
C GLN A 281 -3.09 -8.11 23.55
N GLY A 282 -4.20 -8.61 22.98
CA GLY A 282 -5.10 -9.56 23.64
C GLY A 282 -6.31 -8.94 24.35
N THR A 283 -6.47 -7.62 24.29
CA THR A 283 -7.72 -6.95 24.70
C THR A 283 -8.45 -6.39 23.47
N LYS A 284 -9.79 -6.52 23.42
CA LYS A 284 -10.57 -5.87 22.35
C LYS A 284 -10.37 -4.36 22.46
N PRO A 285 -10.00 -3.66 21.36
CA PRO A 285 -9.89 -2.21 21.35
C PRO A 285 -11.16 -1.58 21.90
N ARG A 286 -11.02 -0.66 22.85
CA ARG A 286 -12.15 0.19 23.26
C ARG A 286 -12.48 1.14 22.12
N ASN A 287 -13.76 1.46 21.95
CA ASN A 287 -14.15 2.56 21.07
C ASN A 287 -13.37 3.81 21.49
N ALA A 288 -12.90 4.61 20.53
CA ALA A 288 -12.32 5.91 20.82
C ALA A 288 -13.25 6.77 21.69
N PRO A 289 -12.72 7.72 22.48
CA PRO A 289 -13.55 8.60 23.27
C PRO A 289 -14.63 9.23 22.38
N PRO A 290 -15.90 9.27 22.82
CA PRO A 290 -16.95 9.94 22.07
C PRO A 290 -16.49 11.35 21.72
N ASP A 291 -16.59 11.68 20.44
CA ASP A 291 -16.28 12.99 19.86
C ASP A 291 -14.79 13.39 19.79
N TRP A 292 -13.84 12.51 20.12
CA TRP A 292 -12.38 12.82 20.03
C TRP A 292 -11.97 13.56 18.75
N SER A 293 -12.45 13.12 17.58
CA SER A 293 -12.22 13.79 16.30
C SER A 293 -13.50 14.23 15.59
N LYS A 294 -14.64 14.25 16.28
CA LYS A 294 -15.91 14.67 15.66
C LYS A 294 -16.15 16.16 15.87
N GLY A 295 -16.26 16.87 14.76
CA GLY A 295 -16.56 18.30 14.70
C GLY A 295 -15.62 19.04 13.74
N SER A 296 -15.82 20.35 13.61
CA SER A 296 -14.85 21.22 12.95
C SER A 296 -13.57 21.34 13.81
N SER A 297 -12.43 21.59 13.17
CA SER A 297 -11.15 21.92 13.85
C SER A 297 -11.29 22.92 15.01
N ALA A 298 -12.12 23.96 14.85
CA ALA A 298 -12.40 24.94 15.91
C ALA A 298 -13.16 24.34 17.10
N GLN A 299 -14.07 23.39 16.87
CA GLN A 299 -14.79 22.68 17.94
C GLN A 299 -13.89 21.68 18.66
N ILE A 300 -12.97 21.03 17.93
CA ILE A 300 -12.00 20.09 18.51
C ILE A 300 -10.99 20.85 19.39
N ALA A 301 -10.50 22.00 18.92
CA ALA A 301 -9.53 22.83 19.65
C ALA A 301 -10.06 23.52 20.93
N GLN A 302 -11.34 23.36 21.27
CA GLN A 302 -11.99 23.94 22.46
C GLN A 302 -12.21 22.92 23.59
N ARG A 303 -11.89 21.64 23.36
CA ARG A 303 -12.02 20.55 24.33
C ARG A 303 -10.71 20.34 25.07
#